data_AF-A0A7V2XZU2-F1
#
_entry.id   AF-A0A7V2XZU2-F1
#
_cell.length_a   1.000
_cell.length_b   1.000
_cell.length_c   1.000
_cell.angle_alpha   90.00
_cell.angle_beta   90.00
_cell.angle_gamma   90.00
#
_symmetry.space_group_name_H-M   'P 1'
#
loop_
_entity.id
_entity.type
_entity.pdbx_description
1 polymer ?
#
loop_
_entity_poly.entity_id
_entity_poly.type
_entity_poly.pdbx_seq_one_letter_code
_entity_poly.pdbx_strand_id
1 'polypeptide(L)'
;MEKRRCGILLHISSLPSLYGIGDLGPQAYQFVDFLVQTKQSLWQVLPLNPTEPAFGNSPYSSISAFAGNPLLISPEQMVEEGFLAEKNLAERPFFPEGRCDYLRVIGYKEGLFHKAFRRFESTQGKREEFEAFCESHGHWLND
;
A
#
# COMPACT_ATOMS: atom_id res chain seq x y z
N MET A 1 15.04 24.41 23.54
CA MET A 1 14.59 25.21 22.38
C MET A 1 13.99 24.24 21.37
N GLU A 2 12.73 24.41 20.98
CA GLU A 2 12.11 23.49 20.02
C GLU A 2 12.74 23.61 18.62
N LYS A 3 12.96 22.48 17.96
CA LYS A 3 13.56 22.43 16.62
C LYS A 3 12.50 22.86 15.59
N ARG A 4 12.79 23.92 14.82
CA ARG A 4 11.93 24.34 13.70
C ARG A 4 11.91 23.27 12.61
N ARG A 5 10.73 22.93 12.11
CA ARG A 5 10.50 21.90 11.08
C ARG A 5 9.51 22.39 10.02
N CYS A 6 9.70 21.92 8.80
CA CYS A 6 8.72 22.01 7.71
C CYS A 6 8.48 20.61 7.12
N GLY A 7 7.39 20.48 6.36
CA GLY A 7 6.99 19.23 5.74
C GLY A 7 5.91 19.40 4.69
N ILE A 8 5.56 18.27 4.06
CA ILE A 8 4.53 18.19 3.03
C ILE A 8 3.41 17.25 3.50
N LEU A 9 2.18 17.68 3.29
CA LEU A 9 1.00 16.82 3.36
C LEU A 9 0.78 16.20 1.98
N LEU A 10 0.94 14.89 1.88
CA LEU A 10 0.62 14.12 0.68
C LEU A 10 0.21 12.72 1.12
N HIS A 11 -1.02 12.30 0.81
CA HIS A 11 -1.41 10.94 1.14
C HIS A 11 -0.79 9.93 0.18
N ILE A 12 -0.52 8.70 0.65
CA ILE A 12 0.13 7.64 -0.15
C ILE A 12 -0.60 7.39 -1.46
N SER A 13 -1.94 7.41 -1.44
CA SER A 13 -2.77 7.18 -2.63
C SER A 13 -2.56 8.20 -3.76
N SER A 14 -1.97 9.36 -3.45
CA SER A 14 -1.72 10.44 -4.41
C SER A 14 -0.33 10.34 -5.07
N LEU A 15 0.50 9.38 -4.65
CA LEU A 15 1.78 9.12 -5.32
C LEU A 15 1.53 8.61 -6.75
N PRO A 16 2.41 8.95 -7.72
CA PRO A 16 2.23 8.62 -9.14
C PRO A 16 2.63 7.16 -9.45
N SER A 17 2.02 6.19 -8.76
CA SER A 17 2.24 4.77 -9.03
C SER A 17 1.58 4.34 -10.34
N LEU A 18 2.17 3.31 -10.96
CA LEU A 18 1.72 2.71 -12.20
C LEU A 18 0.44 1.88 -12.07
N TYR A 19 -0.02 1.59 -10.85
CA TYR A 19 -1.12 0.62 -10.60
C TYR A 19 -2.43 1.28 -10.16
N GLY A 20 -2.69 2.48 -10.66
CA GLY A 20 -3.97 3.20 -10.56
C GLY A 20 -4.23 3.91 -9.23
N ILE A 21 -3.42 3.64 -8.21
CA ILE A 21 -3.39 4.33 -6.92
C ILE A 21 -1.94 4.36 -6.44
N GLY A 22 -1.53 5.46 -5.78
CA GLY A 22 -0.24 5.50 -5.10
C GLY A 22 -0.09 4.41 -4.04
N ASP A 23 1.12 3.89 -3.89
CA ASP A 23 1.44 2.75 -3.02
C ASP A 23 2.79 2.91 -2.32
N LEU A 24 3.10 2.01 -1.40
CA LEU A 24 4.35 1.93 -0.64
C LEU A 24 5.46 1.24 -1.46
N GLY A 25 5.66 1.72 -2.69
CA GLY A 25 6.64 1.22 -3.65
C GLY A 25 7.72 2.25 -4.00
N PRO A 26 8.38 2.11 -5.17
CA PRO A 26 9.50 2.98 -5.57
C PRO A 26 9.19 4.47 -5.50
N GLN A 27 7.95 4.87 -5.77
CA GLN A 27 7.49 6.26 -5.81
C GLN A 27 7.38 6.85 -4.40
N ALA A 28 7.13 6.03 -3.38
CA ALA A 28 7.21 6.46 -1.99
C ALA A 28 8.66 6.75 -1.59
N TYR A 29 9.62 5.91 -2.00
CA TYR A 29 11.05 6.16 -1.78
C TYR A 29 11.52 7.41 -2.53
N GLN A 30 11.15 7.57 -3.80
CA GLN A 30 11.45 8.78 -4.58
C GLN A 30 10.86 10.04 -3.94
N PHE A 31 9.66 9.96 -3.35
CA PHE A 31 9.08 11.08 -2.63
C PHE A 31 9.86 11.40 -1.35
N VAL A 32 10.30 10.40 -0.60
CA VAL A 32 11.18 10.61 0.57
C VAL A 32 12.51 11.23 0.15
N ASP A 33 13.12 10.78 -0.94
CA ASP A 33 14.34 11.38 -1.50
C ASP A 33 14.11 12.84 -1.87
N PHE A 34 12.96 13.16 -2.49
CA PHE A 34 12.56 14.53 -2.77
C PHE A 34 12.42 15.38 -1.50
N LEU A 35 11.81 14.84 -0.43
CA LEU A 35 11.72 15.54 0.86
C LEU A 35 13.10 15.85 1.42
N VAL A 36 14.03 14.89 1.37
CA VAL A 36 15.42 15.08 1.82
C VAL A 36 16.13 16.15 0.98
N GLN A 37 16.06 16.06 -0.35
CA GLN A 37 16.68 17.01 -1.27
C GLN A 37 16.15 18.44 -1.08
N THR A 38 14.86 18.57 -0.75
CA THR A 38 14.20 19.86 -0.52
C THR A 38 14.19 20.29 0.96
N LYS A 39 14.95 19.59 1.81
CA LYS A 39 15.12 19.87 3.25
C LYS A 39 13.82 19.85 4.06
N GLN A 40 12.80 19.16 3.55
CA GLN A 40 11.59 18.87 4.32
C GLN A 40 11.94 17.81 5.37
N SER A 41 11.38 17.97 6.56
CA SER A 41 11.70 17.10 7.71
C SER A 41 10.49 16.32 8.22
N LEU A 42 9.33 16.51 7.60
CA LEU A 42 8.06 15.90 7.96
C LEU A 42 7.31 15.49 6.69
N TRP A 43 6.72 14.30 6.73
CA TRP A 43 5.72 13.84 5.77
C TRP A 43 4.44 13.56 6.56
N GLN A 44 3.40 14.34 6.29
CA GLN A 44 2.08 14.10 6.87
C GLN A 44 1.22 13.31 5.88
N VAL A 45 0.50 12.32 6.40
CA VAL A 45 -0.46 11.49 5.66
C VAL A 45 -1.83 11.53 6.34
N LEU A 46 -2.88 11.23 5.57
CA LEU A 46 -4.20 10.87 6.11
C LEU A 46 -4.14 9.47 6.76
N PRO A 47 -5.21 9.02 7.47
CA PRO A 47 -5.24 7.67 8.04
C PRO A 47 -4.94 6.59 7.00
N LEU A 48 -4.22 5.54 7.42
CA LEU A 48 -3.78 4.45 6.54
C LEU A 48 -4.71 3.24 6.58
N ASN A 49 -5.88 3.38 7.20
CA ASN A 49 -6.80 2.28 7.44
C ASN A 49 -7.57 1.87 6.16
N PRO A 50 -8.12 0.64 6.10
CA PRO A 50 -8.94 0.19 4.98
C PRO A 50 -10.06 1.16 4.63
N THR A 51 -10.33 1.27 3.34
CA THR A 51 -11.39 2.12 2.79
C THR A 51 -12.31 1.30 1.91
N GLU A 52 -13.59 1.63 1.88
CA GLU A 52 -14.58 0.91 1.08
C GLU A 52 -15.34 1.84 0.12
N PRO A 53 -15.71 1.36 -1.08
CA PRO A 53 -16.52 2.12 -2.02
C PRO A 53 -17.86 2.59 -1.44
N ALA A 54 -18.48 1.79 -0.56
CA ALA A 54 -19.74 2.12 0.11
C ALA A 54 -19.68 3.42 0.92
N PHE A 55 -18.48 3.78 1.41
CA PHE A 55 -18.22 5.01 2.16
C PHE A 55 -17.39 6.02 1.36
N GLY A 56 -17.45 5.94 0.03
CA GLY A 56 -16.75 6.86 -0.88
C GLY A 56 -15.23 6.74 -0.84
N ASN A 57 -14.70 5.61 -0.36
CA ASN A 57 -13.28 5.37 -0.11
C ASN A 57 -12.63 6.43 0.80
N SER A 58 -13.38 6.94 1.78
CA SER A 58 -12.88 7.91 2.75
C SER A 58 -11.89 7.28 3.74
N PRO A 59 -10.66 7.80 3.88
CA PRO A 59 -9.71 7.36 4.92
C PRO A 59 -10.22 7.54 6.37
N TYR A 60 -11.29 8.32 6.55
CA TYR A 60 -11.89 8.59 7.85
C TYR A 60 -13.09 7.68 8.17
N SER A 61 -13.44 6.77 7.26
CA SER A 61 -14.53 5.80 7.43
C SER A 61 -14.00 4.39 7.16
N SER A 62 -13.33 3.83 8.16
CA SER A 62 -12.73 2.49 8.11
C SER A 62 -13.49 1.50 8.98
N ILE A 63 -13.50 0.24 8.54
CA ILE A 63 -14.00 -0.92 9.29
C ILE A 63 -13.07 -1.34 10.44
N SER A 64 -11.83 -0.86 10.44
CA SER A 64 -10.84 -1.16 11.48
C SER A 64 -10.01 0.08 11.83
N ALA A 65 -9.79 0.30 13.12
CA ALA A 65 -8.88 1.33 13.62
C ALA A 65 -7.40 0.90 13.56
N PHE A 66 -7.12 -0.40 13.39
CA PHE A 66 -5.78 -0.98 13.47
C PHE A 66 -5.22 -1.42 12.11
N ALA A 67 -6.06 -2.02 11.27
CA ALA A 67 -5.60 -2.56 10.00
C ALA A 67 -5.05 -1.47 9.06
N GLY A 68 -4.14 -1.86 8.17
CA GLY A 68 -3.67 -1.03 7.06
C GLY A 68 -4.47 -1.29 5.78
N ASN A 69 -4.57 -0.29 4.91
CA ASN A 69 -5.28 -0.37 3.64
C ASN A 69 -4.51 -1.24 2.62
N PRO A 70 -5.04 -2.40 2.21
CA PRO A 70 -4.35 -3.27 1.25
C PRO A 70 -4.07 -2.60 -0.09
N LEU A 71 -4.86 -1.60 -0.48
CA LEU A 71 -4.66 -0.88 -1.74
C LEU A 71 -3.35 -0.09 -1.79
N LEU A 72 -2.70 0.14 -0.64
CA LEU A 72 -1.40 0.82 -0.56
C LEU A 72 -0.21 -0.16 -0.71
N ILE A 73 -0.45 -1.46 -0.83
CA ILE A 73 0.61 -2.45 -1.10
C ILE A 73 1.09 -2.29 -2.55
N SER A 74 2.41 -2.28 -2.75
CA SER A 74 3.03 -2.09 -4.05
C SER A 74 3.17 -3.41 -4.83
N PRO A 75 2.56 -3.55 -6.02
CA PRO A 75 2.77 -4.71 -6.87
C PRO A 75 4.23 -4.90 -7.32
N GLU A 76 4.99 -3.82 -7.47
CA GLU A 76 6.42 -3.86 -7.80
C GLU A 76 7.22 -4.52 -6.67
N GLN A 77 7.01 -4.08 -5.42
CA GLN A 77 7.67 -4.67 -4.26
C GLN A 77 7.30 -6.15 -4.08
N MET A 78 6.04 -6.52 -4.34
CA MET A 78 5.63 -7.92 -4.32
C MET A 78 6.37 -8.78 -5.36
N VAL A 79 6.73 -8.23 -6.53
CA VAL A 79 7.56 -8.95 -7.51
C VAL A 79 9.01 -9.02 -7.04
N GLU A 80 9.56 -7.92 -6.54
CA GLU A 80 10.93 -7.85 -6.01
C GLU A 80 11.16 -8.86 -4.86
N GLU A 81 10.19 -8.98 -3.97
CA GLU A 81 10.20 -9.92 -2.85
C GLU A 81 9.82 -11.36 -3.23
N GLY A 82 9.52 -11.61 -4.51
CA GLY A 82 9.23 -12.94 -5.03
C GLY A 82 7.84 -13.48 -4.69
N PHE A 83 6.92 -12.65 -4.18
CA PHE A 83 5.52 -13.02 -3.97
C PHE A 83 4.71 -13.04 -5.26
N LEU A 84 5.11 -12.25 -6.26
CA LEU A 84 4.55 -12.25 -7.60
C LEU A 84 5.63 -12.54 -8.64
N ALA A 85 5.23 -13.14 -9.77
CA ALA A 85 6.08 -13.16 -10.95
C ALA A 85 5.84 -11.90 -11.77
N GLU A 86 6.87 -11.37 -12.43
CA GLU A 86 6.76 -10.17 -13.29
C GLU A 86 5.64 -10.29 -14.32
N LYS A 87 5.45 -11.48 -14.92
CA LYS A 87 4.35 -11.77 -15.85
C LYS A 87 2.96 -11.51 -15.27
N ASN A 88 2.79 -11.52 -13.95
CA ASN A 88 1.51 -11.23 -13.32
C ASN A 88 1.11 -9.75 -13.43
N LEU A 89 2.08 -8.86 -13.70
CA LEU A 89 1.86 -7.43 -13.93
C LEU A 89 1.66 -7.07 -15.41
N ALA A 90 1.88 -8.02 -16.33
CA ALA A 90 1.76 -7.78 -17.77
C ALA A 90 0.32 -7.44 -18.22
N GLU A 91 -0.69 -7.97 -17.53
CA GLU A 91 -2.11 -7.74 -17.80
C GLU A 91 -2.68 -6.53 -17.04
N ARG A 92 -1.86 -5.50 -16.84
CA ARG A 92 -2.28 -4.27 -16.16
C ARG A 92 -3.37 -3.56 -16.98
N PRO A 93 -4.54 -3.26 -16.39
CA PRO A 93 -5.58 -2.51 -17.08
C PRO A 93 -5.18 -1.03 -17.23
N PHE A 94 -5.89 -0.32 -18.10
CA PHE A 94 -5.76 1.13 -18.18
C PHE A 94 -6.30 1.80 -16.91
N PHE A 95 -5.51 2.70 -16.33
CA PHE A 95 -5.91 3.56 -15.22
C PHE A 95 -5.86 5.03 -15.65
N PRO A 96 -6.87 5.85 -15.29
CA PRO A 96 -6.85 7.27 -15.61
C PRO A 96 -5.73 7.99 -14.84
N GLU A 97 -5.07 8.96 -15.50
CA GLU A 97 -4.10 9.83 -14.83
C GLU A 97 -4.78 10.86 -13.93
N GLY A 98 -4.10 11.27 -12.85
CA GLY A 98 -4.54 12.34 -11.95
C GLY A 98 -5.73 12.02 -11.03
N ARG A 99 -6.34 10.83 -11.12
CA ARG A 99 -7.40 10.37 -10.22
C ARG A 99 -7.38 8.86 -10.04
N CYS A 100 -7.80 8.40 -8.86
CA CYS A 100 -7.98 6.97 -8.59
C CYS A 100 -9.36 6.49 -9.05
N ASP A 101 -9.42 5.48 -9.91
CA ASP A 101 -10.62 4.67 -10.16
C ASP A 101 -10.62 3.49 -9.18
N TYR A 102 -11.15 3.72 -7.98
CA TYR A 102 -11.10 2.76 -6.87
C TYR A 102 -11.66 1.39 -7.22
N LEU A 103 -12.79 1.32 -7.95
CA LEU A 103 -13.39 0.04 -8.31
C LEU A 103 -12.46 -0.80 -9.19
N ARG A 104 -11.81 -0.16 -10.17
CA ARG A 104 -10.86 -0.84 -11.05
C ARG A 104 -9.59 -1.24 -10.31
N VAL A 105 -9.10 -0.38 -9.41
CA VAL A 105 -7.91 -0.66 -8.58
C VAL A 105 -8.15 -1.82 -7.63
N ILE A 106 -9.30 -1.85 -6.95
CA ILE A 106 -9.70 -2.94 -6.04
C ILE A 106 -9.70 -4.27 -6.81
N GLY A 107 -10.47 -4.37 -7.90
CA GLY A 107 -10.56 -5.61 -8.67
C GLY A 107 -9.21 -6.09 -9.23
N TYR A 108 -8.35 -5.16 -9.67
CA TYR A 108 -7.01 -5.50 -10.14
C TYR A 108 -6.11 -6.01 -9.01
N LYS A 109 -6.01 -5.25 -7.90
CA LYS A 109 -5.13 -5.60 -6.78
C LYS A 109 -5.59 -6.86 -6.04
N GLU A 110 -6.88 -7.07 -5.86
CA GLU A 110 -7.41 -8.34 -5.33
C GLU A 110 -6.96 -9.54 -6.16
N GLY A 111 -7.00 -9.44 -7.49
CA GLY A 111 -6.52 -10.50 -8.38
C GLY A 111 -5.02 -10.77 -8.21
N LEU A 112 -4.22 -9.75 -7.91
CA LEU A 112 -2.80 -9.90 -7.59
C LEU A 112 -2.59 -10.54 -6.22
N PHE A 113 -3.32 -10.12 -5.19
CA PHE A 113 -3.22 -10.67 -3.83
C PHE A 113 -3.54 -12.17 -3.80
N HIS A 114 -4.56 -12.63 -4.54
CA HIS A 114 -4.85 -14.07 -4.68
C HIS A 114 -3.72 -14.85 -5.37
N LYS A 115 -3.04 -14.27 -6.36
CA LYS A 115 -1.89 -14.91 -7.01
C LYS A 115 -0.70 -14.97 -6.04
N ALA A 116 -0.46 -13.88 -5.31
CA ALA A 116 0.62 -13.78 -4.35
C ALA A 116 0.45 -14.73 -3.16
N PHE A 117 -0.75 -14.80 -2.59
CA PHE A 117 -1.04 -15.69 -1.48
C PHE A 117 -0.88 -17.17 -1.87
N ARG A 118 -1.37 -17.59 -3.05
CA ARG A 118 -1.14 -18.96 -3.55
C ARG A 118 0.34 -19.29 -3.69
N ARG A 119 1.15 -18.33 -4.16
CA ARG A 119 2.59 -18.52 -4.27
C ARG A 119 3.23 -18.61 -2.88
N PHE A 120 2.85 -17.72 -1.97
CA PHE A 120 3.27 -17.76 -0.56
C PHE A 120 2.98 -19.12 0.07
N GLU A 121 1.77 -19.67 -0.11
CA GLU A 121 1.42 -21.00 0.41
C GLU A 121 2.30 -22.13 -0.15
N SER A 122 2.74 -22.01 -1.40
CA SER A 122 3.63 -22.98 -2.06
C SER A 122 5.11 -22.85 -1.69
N THR A 123 5.49 -21.80 -0.97
CA THR A 123 6.89 -21.48 -0.61
C THR A 123 7.07 -21.43 0.90
N GLN A 124 8.16 -22.00 1.43
CA GLN A 124 8.38 -22.03 2.89
C GLN A 124 9.08 -20.77 3.44
N GLY A 125 9.70 -19.94 2.61
CA GLY A 125 10.71 -18.95 3.04
C GLY A 125 10.24 -17.80 3.93
N LYS A 126 8.93 -17.55 4.08
CA LYS A 126 8.38 -16.45 4.90
C LYS A 126 7.25 -16.88 5.85
N ARG A 127 7.05 -18.17 6.05
CA ARG A 127 5.93 -18.68 6.86
C ARG A 127 6.08 -18.34 8.33
N GLU A 128 7.29 -18.50 8.88
CA GLU A 128 7.58 -18.20 10.29
C GLU A 128 7.37 -16.71 10.60
N GLU A 129 7.81 -15.80 9.72
CA GLU A 129 7.59 -14.35 9.87
C GLU A 129 6.11 -13.98 9.83
N PHE A 130 5.34 -14.60 8.92
CA PHE A 130 3.90 -14.42 8.85
C PHE A 130 3.18 -14.92 10.11
N GLU A 131 3.52 -16.11 10.59
CA GLU A 131 2.95 -16.69 11.82
C GLU A 131 3.28 -15.82 13.03
N ALA A 132 4.54 -15.36 13.17
CA ALA A 132 4.94 -14.44 14.22
C ALA A 132 4.21 -13.08 14.15
N PHE A 133 3.95 -12.56 12.94
CA PHE A 133 3.15 -11.36 12.75
C PHE A 133 1.71 -11.56 13.25
N CYS A 134 1.08 -12.67 12.85
CA CYS A 134 -0.28 -13.01 13.27
C CYS A 134 -0.38 -13.20 14.80
N GLU A 135 0.60 -13.86 15.41
CA GLU A 135 0.64 -14.03 16.87
C GLU A 135 0.80 -12.68 17.60
N SER A 136 1.75 -11.84 17.17
CA SER A 136 2.02 -10.55 17.81
C SER A 136 0.86 -9.54 17.68
N HIS A 137 0.05 -9.66 16.63
CA HIS A 137 -1.09 -8.78 16.35
C HIS A 137 -2.45 -9.44 16.61
N GLY A 138 -2.46 -10.65 17.19
CA GLY A 138 -3.68 -11.45 17.37
C GLY A 138 -4.75 -10.79 18.25
N HIS A 139 -4.39 -9.75 19.02
CA HIS A 139 -5.32 -8.98 19.87
C HIS A 139 -6.29 -8.07 19.09
N TRP A 140 -6.06 -7.83 17.81
CA TRP A 140 -7.00 -7.12 16.93
C TRP A 140 -7.21 -7.82 15.58
N LEU A 141 -6.27 -8.67 15.15
CA LEU A 141 -6.33 -9.32 13.85
C LEU A 141 -7.33 -10.48 13.80
N ASN A 142 -7.65 -11.10 14.94
CA ASN A 142 -8.53 -12.27 15.04
C ASN A 142 -10.00 -11.93 15.33
N ASP A 143 -10.30 -10.67 15.62
CA ASP A 143 -11.66 -10.18 15.89
C ASP A 143 -12.49 -10.06 14.59
#